data_AF-A0A536LC34-F1
#
_entry.id   AF-A0A536LC34-F1
#
_cell.length_a   1.000
_cell.length_b   1.000
_cell.length_c   1.000
_cell.angle_alpha   90.00
_cell.angle_beta   90.00
_cell.angle_gamma   90.00
#
_symmetry.space_group_name_H-M   'P 1'
#
loop_
_entity.id
_entity.type
_entity.pdbx_description
1 polymer ?
#
loop_
_entity_poly.entity_id
_entity_poly.type
_entity_poly.pdbx_seq_one_letter_code
_entity_poly.pdbx_strand_id
1 'polypeptide(L)' 'MSDSFEEEAFQLLAIRHSERFRRVSNRYPRRVAEAYGGDLGEAMADSDEEVAAAVRDWERSQGLEVRDWEAIGRTEAGGS' A
#
# COMPACT_ATOMS: atom_id res chain seq x y z
N MET A 1 27.88 2.42 13.69
CA MET A 1 26.83 2.96 14.59
C MET A 1 25.72 3.68 13.82
N SER A 2 25.60 3.50 12.49
CA SER A 2 24.57 4.16 11.67
C SER A 2 23.37 3.25 11.34
N ASP A 3 23.53 1.93 11.42
CA ASP A 3 22.47 0.96 11.05
C ASP A 3 21.20 1.09 11.90
N SER A 4 21.31 1.43 13.19
CA SER A 4 20.12 1.52 14.07
C SER A 4 19.17 2.66 13.72
N PHE A 5 19.67 3.82 13.29
CA PHE A 5 18.80 4.95 12.96
C PHE A 5 18.06 4.75 11.64
N GLU A 6 18.74 4.16 10.65
CA GLU A 6 18.14 3.82 9.36
C GLU A 6 17.11 2.70 9.52
N GLU A 7 17.40 1.71 10.38
CA GLU A 7 16.46 0.63 10.70
C GLU A 7 15.22 1.15 11.44
N GLU A 8 15.37 2.02 12.44
CA GLU A 8 14.24 2.66 13.14
C GLU A 8 13.38 3.50 12.19
N ALA A 9 14.01 4.29 11.31
CA ALA A 9 13.31 5.10 10.32
C ALA A 9 12.50 4.24 9.35
N PHE A 10 13.08 3.13 8.88
CA PHE A 10 12.40 2.17 8.02
C PHE A 10 11.22 1.49 8.72
N GLN A 11 11.39 1.07 9.99
CA GLN A 11 10.31 0.48 10.77
C GLN A 11 9.14 1.45 10.97
N LEU A 12 9.43 2.72 11.29
CA LEU A 12 8.40 3.76 11.41
C LEU A 12 7.67 4.00 10.09
N LEU A 13 8.39 4.00 8.96
CA LEU A 13 7.80 4.10 7.64
C LEU A 13 6.88 2.91 7.33
N ALA A 14 7.31 1.69 7.64
CA ALA A 14 6.53 0.48 7.43
C ALA A 14 5.23 0.46 8.27
N ILE A 15 5.27 0.97 9.49
CA ILE A 15 4.09 1.15 10.35
C ILE A 15 3.13 2.15 9.72
N ARG A 16 3.61 3.36 9.37
CA ARG A 16 2.78 4.41 8.77
C ARG A 16 2.15 3.99 7.44
N HIS A 17 2.92 3.30 6.59
CA HIS A 17 2.43 2.70 5.36
C HIS A 17 1.29 1.71 5.64
N SER A 18 1.50 0.80 6.61
CA SER A 18 0.46 -0.15 6.99
C SER A 18 -0.80 0.54 7.52
N GLU A 19 -0.65 1.54 8.37
CA GLU A 19 -1.78 2.30 8.94
C GLU A 19 -2.57 3.07 7.87
N ARG A 20 -1.88 3.72 6.92
CA ARG A 20 -2.52 4.47 5.83
C ARG A 20 -3.39 3.55 4.98
N PHE A 21 -2.79 2.49 4.43
CA PHE A 21 -3.45 1.68 3.40
C PHE A 21 -4.37 0.59 3.97
N ARG A 22 -4.25 0.22 5.24
CA ARG A 22 -5.22 -0.69 5.90
C ARG A 22 -6.62 -0.10 6.00
N ARG A 23 -6.77 1.23 5.91
CA ARG A 23 -8.07 1.90 5.85
C ARG A 23 -8.87 1.51 4.60
N VAL A 24 -8.17 1.10 3.53
CA VAL A 24 -8.77 0.61 2.30
C VAL A 24 -9.04 -0.88 2.39
N SER A 25 -8.08 -1.71 2.79
CA SER A 25 -8.33 -3.14 3.06
C SER A 25 -7.13 -3.73 3.79
N ASN A 26 -7.34 -4.80 4.55
CA ASN A 26 -6.26 -5.55 5.19
C ASN A 26 -5.20 -6.07 4.19
N ARG A 27 -5.59 -6.31 2.93
CA ARG A 27 -4.68 -6.81 1.87
C ARG A 27 -4.04 -5.69 1.05
N TYR A 28 -4.57 -4.48 1.11
CA TYR A 28 -4.15 -3.38 0.26
C TYR A 28 -2.70 -2.91 0.50
N PRO A 29 -2.20 -2.77 1.76
CA PRO A 29 -0.81 -2.35 1.97
C PRO A 29 0.21 -3.23 1.27
N ARG A 30 -0.01 -4.55 1.27
CA ARG A 30 0.90 -5.47 0.57
C ARG A 30 0.94 -5.21 -0.93
N ARG A 31 -0.22 -4.91 -1.53
CA ARG A 31 -0.35 -4.63 -2.96
C ARG A 31 0.32 -3.33 -3.34
N VAL A 32 0.19 -2.31 -2.50
CA VAL A 32 0.92 -1.05 -2.64
C VAL A 32 2.43 -1.29 -2.61
N ALA A 33 2.94 -1.98 -1.59
CA ALA A 33 4.37 -2.28 -1.50
C ALA A 33 4.90 -3.06 -2.73
N GLU A 34 4.13 -4.04 -3.23
CA GLU A 34 4.50 -4.81 -4.43
C GLU A 34 4.49 -3.94 -5.71
N ALA A 35 3.53 -3.01 -5.84
CA ALA A 35 3.43 -2.11 -6.99
C ALA A 35 4.59 -1.10 -7.07
N TYR A 36 5.10 -0.66 -5.93
CA TYR A 36 6.25 0.25 -5.82
C TYR A 36 7.59 -0.51 -5.67
N GLY A 37 7.63 -1.83 -5.91
CA GLY A 37 8.87 -2.60 -5.82
C GLY A 37 9.53 -2.61 -4.44
N GLY A 38 8.76 -2.33 -3.38
CA GLY A 38 9.24 -2.19 -2.00
C GLY A 38 9.62 -0.77 -1.58
N ASP A 39 9.56 0.23 -2.48
CA ASP A 39 9.79 1.63 -2.12
C ASP A 39 8.56 2.21 -1.41
N LEU A 40 8.54 2.05 -0.09
CA LEU A 40 7.47 2.59 0.76
C LEU A 40 7.52 4.11 0.87
N GLY A 41 8.67 4.73 0.56
CA GLY A 41 8.84 6.18 0.62
C GLY A 41 8.07 6.85 -0.50
N GLU A 42 8.26 6.36 -1.72
CA GLU A 42 7.54 6.82 -2.92
C GLU A 42 6.03 6.59 -2.76
N ALA A 43 5.61 5.38 -2.37
CA ALA A 43 4.19 5.07 -2.12
C ALA A 43 3.53 5.98 -1.07
N MET A 44 4.30 6.47 -0.09
CA MET A 44 3.79 7.38 0.95
C MET A 44 3.78 8.84 0.52
N ALA A 45 4.54 9.22 -0.50
CA ALA A 45 4.56 10.57 -1.06
C ALA A 45 3.39 10.80 -2.04
N ASP A 46 3.00 9.76 -2.77
CA ASP A 46 1.96 9.81 -3.79
C ASP A 46 0.54 9.96 -3.20
N SER A 47 -0.36 10.54 -4.00
CA SER A 47 -1.78 10.68 -3.67
C SER A 47 -2.49 9.31 -3.67
N ASP A 48 -3.68 9.23 -3.07
CA ASP A 48 -4.44 7.97 -3.06
C ASP A 48 -4.85 7.55 -4.49
N GLU A 49 -5.11 8.52 -5.38
CA GLU A 49 -5.41 8.27 -6.80
C GLU A 49 -4.18 7.76 -7.57
N GLU A 50 -3.00 8.33 -7.32
CA GLU A 50 -1.73 7.89 -7.91
C GLU A 50 -1.37 6.47 -7.45
N VAL A 51 -1.48 6.20 -6.15
CA VAL A 51 -1.29 4.86 -5.58
C VAL A 51 -2.28 3.85 -6.17
N ALA A 52 -3.56 4.20 -6.29
CA ALA A 52 -4.56 3.30 -6.87
C ALA A 52 -4.28 3.02 -8.36
N ALA A 53 -3.83 4.01 -9.12
CA ALA A 53 -3.43 3.83 -10.51
C ALA A 53 -2.19 2.93 -10.64
N ALA A 54 -1.17 3.15 -9.81
CA ALA A 54 0.04 2.33 -9.76
C ALA A 54 -0.28 0.86 -9.42
N VAL A 55 -1.12 0.62 -8.40
CA VAL A 55 -1.57 -0.73 -8.04
C VAL A 55 -2.32 -1.38 -9.18
N ARG A 56 -3.25 -0.66 -9.83
CA ARG A 56 -4.00 -1.19 -10.98
C ARG A 56 -3.08 -1.59 -12.14
N ASP A 57 -2.13 -0.73 -12.48
CA ASP A 57 -1.24 -0.95 -13.61
C ASP A 57 -0.26 -2.08 -13.31
N TRP A 58 0.23 -2.16 -12.07
CA TRP A 58 0.99 -3.31 -11.59
C TRP A 58 0.16 -4.61 -11.64
N GLU A 59 -1.07 -4.63 -11.12
CA GLU A 59 -1.94 -5.82 -11.16
C GLU A 59 -2.16 -6.30 -12.60
N ARG A 60 -2.39 -5.38 -13.54
CA ARG A 60 -2.50 -5.70 -14.97
C ARG A 60 -1.19 -6.28 -15.51
N SER A 61 -0.04 -5.71 -15.14
CA SER A 61 1.28 -6.22 -15.57
C SER A 61 1.57 -7.64 -15.08
N GLN A 62 1.04 -8.00 -13.91
CA GLN A 62 1.19 -9.32 -13.30
C GLN A 62 0.13 -10.33 -13.81
N GLY A 63 -0.78 -9.92 -14.70
CA GLY A 63 -1.90 -10.74 -15.17
C GLY A 63 -2.93 -11.04 -14.08
N LEU A 64 -2.98 -10.21 -13.02
CA LEU A 64 -3.95 -10.34 -11.95
C LEU A 64 -5.25 -9.62 -12.32
N GLU A 65 -6.35 -10.09 -11.74
CA GLU A 65 -7.62 -9.37 -11.83
C GLU A 65 -7.47 -8.01 -11.14
N VAL A 66 -7.72 -6.94 -11.89
CA VAL A 66 -7.74 -5.57 -11.37
C VAL A 66 -8.93 -5.41 -10.43
N ARG A 67 -8.64 -5.06 -9.18
CA ARG A 67 -9.69 -4.91 -8.16
C ARG A 67 -10.04 -3.45 -7.93
N ASP A 68 -11.32 -3.21 -7.67
CA ASP A 68 -11.77 -1.96 -7.07
C ASP A 68 -11.53 -2.02 -5.55
N TRP A 69 -10.32 -1.62 -5.16
CA TRP A 69 -9.88 -1.65 -3.78
C TRP A 69 -10.70 -0.72 -2.87
N GLU A 70 -11.21 0.38 -3.41
CA GLU A 70 -12.08 1.31 -2.67
C GLU A 70 -13.44 0.65 -2.36
N ALA A 71 -14.03 -0.02 -3.35
CA ALA A 71 -15.26 -0.78 -3.15
C ALA A 71 -15.07 -1.92 -2.14
N ILE A 72 -13.95 -2.65 -2.21
CA ILE A 72 -13.61 -3.72 -1.26
C ILE A 72 -13.57 -3.18 0.17
N GLY A 73 -12.94 -2.02 0.39
CA GLY A 73 -12.86 -1.41 1.71
C GLY A 73 -14.20 -1.07 2.32
N ARG A 74 -15.12 -0.53 1.51
CA ARG A 74 -16.49 -0.25 1.97
C ARG A 74 -17.22 -1.53 2.37
N THR A 75 -17.04 -2.63 1.64
CA THR A 75 -17.63 -3.93 1.99
C THR A 75 -17.02 -4.53 3.25
N GLU A 76 -15.70 -4.47 3.41
CA GLU A 76 -15.00 -4.97 4.61
C GLU A 76 -15.40 -4.18 5.88
N ALA A 77 -15.67 -2.87 5.76
CA ALA A 77 -16.12 -2.03 6.87
C ALA A 77 -17.61 -2.19 7.23
N GLY A 78 -18.46 -2.58 6.27
CA GLY A 78 -19.91 -2.72 6.44
C GLY A 78 -20.39 -4.11 6.84
N GLY A 79 -19.51 -5.12 6.82
CA GLY A 79 -19.81 -6.47 7.28
C GLY A 79 -19.59 -6.61 8.79
N SER A 80 -20.54 -6.15 9.60
CA SER A 80 -20.64 -6.44 11.04
C SER A 80 -22.02 -6.95 11.38
#